data_AF-A0AAW5WG09-F1
#
_entry.id   AF-A0AAW5WG09-F1
#
_cell.length_a   1.000
_cell.length_b   1.000
_cell.length_c   1.000
_cell.angle_alpha   90.00
_cell.angle_beta   90.00
_cell.angle_gamma   90.00
#
_symmetry.space_group_name_H-M   'P 1'
#
loop_
_entity.id
_entity.type
_entity.pdbx_description
1 polymer ?
#
loop_
_entity_poly.entity_id
_entity_poly.type
_entity_poly.pdbx_seq_one_letter_code
_entity_poly.pdbx_strand_id
1 'polypeptide(L)'
;MYFYFRDLKEEKQREFISKNLAEILYEQRKKDKISMEEFLKRYFDYNIYTKKTGSLSLSQLKRYEKEFKNNQINTIPKKNSIVLDIVLEKMESITNEIYRKKVYMDLLKKDSIILAQNLNELGLLDCIEKSSDNLHAMYMYNKAFGRNYTKEYLLDWLVSNAKKNLSGELMAEVIYEDRLTRHDIYND
;
A
#
# COMPACT_ATOMS: atom_id res chain seq x y z
N MET A 1 -10.78 10.69 11.69
CA MET A 1 -12.02 9.88 11.68
C MET A 1 -11.64 8.42 11.80
N TYR A 2 -12.10 7.70 12.82
CA TYR A 2 -11.83 6.27 12.97
C TYR A 2 -12.97 5.48 12.32
N PHE A 3 -12.69 4.82 11.20
CA PHE A 3 -13.64 3.90 10.57
C PHE A 3 -13.56 2.55 11.29
N TYR A 4 -14.63 2.16 12.01
CA TYR A 4 -14.72 0.83 12.62
C TYR A 4 -15.55 -0.09 11.75
N PHE A 5 -15.12 -1.35 11.64
CA PHE A 5 -15.82 -2.37 10.89
C PHE A 5 -17.26 -2.58 11.36
N ARG A 6 -17.48 -2.54 12.69
CA ARG A 6 -18.79 -2.70 13.32
C ARG A 6 -19.80 -1.60 12.96
N ASP A 7 -19.33 -0.45 12.49
CA ASP A 7 -20.20 0.68 12.13
C ASP A 7 -20.89 0.44 10.75
N LEU A 8 -20.43 -0.55 9.99
CA LEU A 8 -21.07 -0.96 8.75
C LEU A 8 -22.41 -1.63 9.00
N LYS A 9 -23.35 -1.48 8.07
CA LYS A 9 -24.56 -2.32 8.02
C LYS A 9 -24.16 -3.80 7.92
N GLU A 10 -24.90 -4.70 8.56
CA GLU A 10 -24.57 -6.13 8.62
C GLU A 10 -24.35 -6.75 7.23
N GLU A 11 -25.16 -6.38 6.24
CA GLU A 11 -24.98 -6.84 4.86
C GLU A 11 -23.58 -6.50 4.31
N LYS A 12 -23.08 -5.30 4.62
CA LYS A 12 -21.75 -4.82 4.21
C LYS A 12 -20.65 -5.49 5.01
N GLN A 13 -20.88 -5.78 6.29
CA GLN A 13 -19.97 -6.58 7.10
C GLN A 13 -19.80 -7.98 6.51
N ARG A 14 -20.90 -8.67 6.21
CA ARG A 14 -20.91 -10.01 5.59
C ARG A 14 -20.27 -10.01 4.21
N GLU A 15 -20.56 -9.01 3.38
CA GLU A 15 -19.94 -8.84 2.07
C GLU A 15 -18.42 -8.67 2.21
N PHE A 16 -17.97 -7.84 3.15
CA PHE A 16 -16.56 -7.61 3.41
C PHE A 16 -15.86 -8.88 3.90
N ILE A 17 -16.43 -9.58 4.90
CA ILE A 17 -15.85 -10.83 5.41
C ILE A 17 -15.80 -11.87 4.28
N SER A 18 -16.87 -12.01 3.49
CA SER A 18 -16.91 -12.96 2.38
C SER A 18 -15.81 -12.72 1.34
N LYS A 19 -15.50 -11.45 1.04
CA LYS A 19 -14.44 -11.08 0.08
C LYS A 19 -13.04 -11.25 0.65
N ASN A 20 -12.90 -11.19 1.97
CA ASN A 20 -11.59 -11.19 2.65
C ASN A 20 -11.41 -12.41 3.58
N LEU A 21 -12.24 -13.45 3.44
CA LEU A 21 -12.29 -14.57 4.38
C LEU A 21 -10.92 -15.24 4.50
N ALA A 22 -10.27 -15.50 3.38
CA ALA A 22 -8.96 -16.15 3.35
C ALA A 22 -7.88 -15.37 4.13
N GLU A 23 -7.85 -14.04 3.95
CA GLU A 23 -6.95 -13.13 4.67
C GLU A 23 -7.27 -13.11 6.17
N ILE A 24 -8.55 -12.99 6.54
CA ILE A 24 -8.98 -12.95 7.95
C ILE A 24 -8.59 -14.25 8.67
N LEU A 25 -8.88 -15.41 8.08
CA LEU A 25 -8.54 -16.71 8.68
C LEU A 25 -7.03 -16.88 8.83
N TYR A 26 -6.26 -16.48 7.82
CA TYR A 26 -4.81 -16.58 7.84
C TYR A 26 -4.19 -15.66 8.91
N GLU A 27 -4.57 -14.38 8.93
CA GLU A 27 -4.03 -13.40 9.87
C GLU A 27 -4.44 -13.71 11.32
N GLN A 28 -5.69 -14.17 11.55
CA GLN A 28 -6.11 -14.61 12.87
C GLN A 28 -5.28 -15.80 13.37
N ARG A 29 -5.06 -16.81 12.53
CA ARG A 29 -4.23 -17.96 12.92
C ARG A 29 -2.77 -17.55 13.17
N LYS A 30 -2.23 -16.65 12.34
CA LYS A 30 -0.88 -16.09 12.50
C LYS A 30 -0.74 -15.34 13.82
N LYS A 31 -1.72 -14.50 14.18
CA LYS A 31 -1.79 -13.76 15.44
C LYS A 31 -1.80 -14.72 16.64
N ASP A 32 -2.57 -15.80 16.55
CA ASP A 32 -2.68 -16.80 17.61
C ASP A 32 -1.47 -17.75 17.69
N LYS A 33 -0.64 -17.82 16.64
CA LYS A 33 0.54 -18.71 16.53
C LYS A 33 0.22 -20.19 16.74
N ILE A 34 -0.93 -20.64 16.26
CA ILE A 34 -1.41 -22.02 16.40
C ILE A 34 -1.39 -22.80 15.07
N SER A 35 -1.42 -24.14 15.19
CA SER A 35 -1.56 -25.05 14.06
C SER A 35 -2.96 -24.92 13.42
N MET A 36 -3.13 -25.42 12.19
CA MET A 36 -4.44 -25.40 11.52
C MET A 36 -5.50 -26.22 12.26
N GLU A 37 -5.12 -27.37 12.82
CA GLU A 37 -6.05 -28.24 13.55
C GLU A 37 -6.50 -27.59 14.86
N GLU A 38 -5.57 -26.98 15.60
CA GLU A 38 -5.90 -26.26 16.83
C GLU A 38 -6.74 -25.01 16.54
N PHE A 39 -6.47 -24.32 15.42
CA PHE A 39 -7.29 -23.20 14.97
C PHE A 39 -8.73 -23.63 14.68
N LEU A 40 -8.92 -24.74 13.96
CA LEU A 40 -10.25 -25.27 13.67
C LEU A 40 -10.96 -25.74 14.95
N LYS A 41 -10.24 -26.33 15.89
CA LYS A 41 -10.80 -26.74 17.18
C LYS A 41 -11.28 -25.54 17.99
N ARG A 42 -10.48 -24.46 18.02
CA ARG A 42 -10.76 -23.25 18.80
C ARG A 42 -11.92 -22.43 18.24
N TYR A 43 -12.05 -22.33 16.92
CA TYR A 43 -13.00 -21.42 16.29
C TYR A 43 -14.18 -22.11 15.59
N PHE A 44 -14.00 -23.34 15.08
CA PHE A 44 -14.95 -24.00 14.16
C PHE A 44 -15.39 -25.40 14.65
N ASP A 45 -15.31 -25.66 15.95
CA ASP A 45 -15.78 -26.88 16.62
C ASP A 45 -15.24 -28.19 16.01
N TYR A 46 -13.99 -28.16 15.53
CA TYR A 46 -13.35 -29.32 14.92
C TYR A 46 -12.97 -30.38 15.96
N ASN A 47 -13.39 -31.61 15.73
CA ASN A 47 -12.98 -32.74 16.55
C ASN A 47 -11.72 -33.40 15.99
N ILE A 48 -10.60 -33.19 16.69
CA ILE A 48 -9.27 -33.70 16.29
C ILE A 48 -9.18 -35.24 16.27
N TYR A 49 -9.98 -35.94 17.08
CA TYR A 49 -9.93 -37.40 17.20
C TYR A 49 -10.76 -38.09 16.12
N THR A 50 -11.93 -37.56 15.82
CA THR A 50 -12.83 -38.12 14.79
C THR A 50 -12.62 -37.51 13.41
N LYS A 51 -11.80 -36.46 13.31
CA LYS A 51 -11.59 -35.63 12.12
C LYS A 51 -12.89 -35.11 11.51
N LYS A 52 -13.97 -35.04 12.29
CA LYS A 52 -15.26 -34.51 11.86
C LYS A 52 -15.20 -32.99 11.79
N THR A 53 -15.65 -32.47 10.67
CA THR A 53 -15.70 -31.04 10.37
C THR A 53 -16.91 -30.44 11.07
N GLY A 54 -16.71 -29.40 11.88
CA GLY A 54 -17.79 -28.55 12.33
C GLY A 54 -18.26 -27.69 11.15
N SER A 55 -18.01 -26.38 11.21
CA SER A 55 -18.43 -25.43 10.18
C SER A 55 -17.38 -25.18 9.08
N LEU A 56 -16.10 -25.49 9.33
CA LEU A 56 -15.00 -25.37 8.36
C LEU A 56 -14.11 -26.61 8.41
N SER A 57 -13.80 -27.19 7.25
CA SER A 57 -12.91 -28.36 7.13
C SER A 57 -11.44 -27.98 6.99
N LEU A 58 -10.55 -28.91 7.36
CA LEU A 58 -9.10 -28.73 7.19
C LEU A 58 -8.71 -28.50 5.72
N SER A 59 -9.35 -29.20 4.79
CA SER A 59 -9.11 -29.00 3.35
C SER A 59 -9.54 -27.61 2.89
N GLN A 60 -10.67 -27.10 3.38
CA GLN A 60 -11.11 -25.73 3.09
C GLN A 60 -10.14 -24.69 3.67
N LEU A 61 -9.71 -24.83 4.92
CA LEU A 61 -8.74 -23.92 5.53
C LEU A 61 -7.41 -23.90 4.77
N LYS A 62 -6.88 -25.07 4.41
CA LYS A 62 -5.66 -25.19 3.58
C LYS A 62 -5.81 -24.49 2.23
N ARG A 63 -6.98 -24.63 1.60
CA ARG A 63 -7.27 -23.96 0.32
C ARG A 63 -7.28 -22.45 0.48
N TYR A 64 -7.99 -21.93 1.48
CA TYR A 64 -8.02 -20.49 1.76
C TYR A 64 -6.64 -19.91 2.03
N GLU A 65 -5.79 -20.57 2.83
CA GLU A 65 -4.42 -20.08 3.04
C GLU A 65 -3.56 -20.08 1.78
N LYS A 66 -3.70 -21.11 0.94
CA LYS A 66 -2.99 -21.17 -0.35
C LYS A 66 -3.45 -20.05 -1.28
N GLU A 67 -4.76 -19.82 -1.34
CA GLU A 67 -5.39 -18.74 -2.10
C GLU A 67 -4.84 -17.37 -1.68
N PHE A 68 -4.82 -17.09 -0.37
CA PHE A 68 -4.27 -15.83 0.15
C PHE A 68 -2.78 -15.67 -0.20
N LYS A 69 -1.95 -16.69 0.06
CA LYS A 69 -0.50 -16.63 -0.23
C LYS A 69 -0.18 -16.44 -1.71
N ASN A 70 -1.03 -16.97 -2.59
CA ASN A 70 -0.85 -16.89 -4.02
C ASN A 70 -1.55 -15.67 -4.65
N ASN A 71 -2.18 -14.80 -3.86
CA ASN A 71 -3.02 -13.70 -4.33
C ASN A 71 -4.13 -14.16 -5.32
N GLN A 72 -4.68 -15.35 -5.12
CA GLN A 72 -5.77 -15.92 -5.92
C GLN A 72 -7.04 -16.00 -5.06
N ILE A 73 -8.15 -15.42 -5.51
CA ILE A 73 -9.44 -15.51 -4.81
C ILE A 73 -10.37 -16.36 -5.67
N ASN A 74 -10.24 -17.68 -5.52
CA ASN A 74 -11.02 -18.64 -6.31
C ASN A 74 -12.22 -19.16 -5.52
N THR A 75 -12.17 -19.13 -4.18
CA THR A 75 -13.25 -19.60 -3.33
C THR A 75 -13.97 -18.44 -2.66
N ILE A 76 -15.19 -18.14 -3.08
CA ILE A 76 -16.08 -17.23 -2.36
C ILE A 76 -17.12 -18.05 -1.60
N PRO A 77 -17.17 -17.99 -0.25
CA PRO A 77 -18.21 -18.65 0.53
C PRO A 77 -19.60 -18.01 0.26
N LYS A 78 -20.68 -18.75 0.50
CA LYS A 78 -22.03 -18.18 0.48
C LYS A 78 -22.16 -17.11 1.58
N LYS A 79 -22.87 -16.01 1.31
CA LYS A 79 -23.10 -14.87 2.24
C LYS A 79 -23.74 -15.27 3.59
N ASN A 80 -24.47 -16.39 3.63
CA ASN A 80 -25.14 -16.91 4.82
C ASN A 80 -24.43 -18.16 5.39
N SER A 81 -23.12 -18.27 5.19
CA SER A 81 -22.35 -19.37 5.75
C SER A 81 -22.11 -19.16 7.25
N ILE A 82 -22.30 -20.22 8.03
CA ILE A 82 -21.95 -20.28 9.47
C ILE A 82 -20.49 -19.84 9.72
N VAL A 83 -19.60 -20.05 8.74
CA VAL A 83 -18.20 -19.58 8.80
C VAL A 83 -18.13 -18.06 8.92
N LEU A 84 -18.99 -17.33 8.21
CA LEU A 84 -19.02 -15.86 8.26
C LEU A 84 -19.55 -15.36 9.60
N ASP A 85 -20.54 -16.04 10.17
CA ASP A 85 -21.08 -15.72 11.51
C ASP A 85 -19.99 -15.89 12.57
N ILE A 86 -19.26 -17.01 12.54
CA ILE A 86 -18.13 -17.27 13.45
C ILE A 86 -17.04 -16.19 13.31
N VAL A 87 -16.72 -15.78 12.08
CA VAL A 87 -15.70 -14.73 11.85
C VAL A 87 -16.18 -13.39 12.39
N LEU A 88 -17.45 -13.05 12.16
CA LEU A 88 -18.06 -11.82 12.63
C LEU A 88 -18.07 -11.73 14.16
N GLU A 89 -18.38 -12.84 14.84
CA GLU A 89 -18.44 -12.90 16.30
C GLU A 89 -17.07 -13.03 16.97
N LYS A 90 -16.19 -13.89 16.44
CA LYS A 90 -14.96 -14.32 17.16
C LYS A 90 -13.67 -13.66 16.65
N MET A 91 -13.70 -12.98 15.51
CA MET A 91 -12.50 -12.43 14.85
C MET A 91 -12.62 -10.93 14.56
N GLU A 92 -13.41 -10.20 15.36
CA GLU A 92 -13.66 -8.75 15.18
C GLU A 92 -12.35 -7.94 15.12
N SER A 93 -11.40 -8.22 16.02
CA SER A 93 -10.13 -7.48 16.08
C SER A 93 -9.36 -7.53 14.76
N ILE A 94 -9.11 -8.73 14.22
CA ILE A 94 -8.39 -8.90 12.94
C ILE A 94 -9.21 -8.34 11.78
N THR A 95 -10.52 -8.57 11.78
CA THR A 95 -11.40 -8.07 10.72
C THR A 95 -11.38 -6.54 10.67
N ASN A 96 -11.36 -5.87 11.82
CA ASN A 96 -11.28 -4.42 11.92
C ASN A 96 -9.91 -3.87 11.49
N GLU A 97 -8.81 -4.55 11.80
CA GLU A 97 -7.46 -4.19 11.33
C GLU A 97 -7.38 -4.25 9.80
N ILE A 98 -7.85 -5.35 9.20
CA ILE A 98 -7.88 -5.55 7.74
C ILE A 98 -8.80 -4.52 7.08
N TYR A 99 -9.98 -4.28 7.65
CA TYR A 99 -10.93 -3.29 7.14
C TYR A 99 -10.32 -1.89 7.08
N ARG A 100 -9.71 -1.43 8.18
CA ARG A 100 -9.05 -0.13 8.24
C ARG A 100 -7.94 0.00 7.22
N LYS A 101 -7.10 -1.03 7.07
CA LYS A 101 -6.02 -1.03 6.08
C LYS A 101 -6.57 -0.87 4.66
N LYS A 102 -7.64 -1.59 4.30
CA LYS A 102 -8.25 -1.52 2.96
C LYS A 102 -8.94 -0.17 2.73
N VAL A 103 -9.72 0.32 3.69
CA VAL A 103 -10.36 1.66 3.60
C VAL A 103 -9.30 2.74 3.45
N TYR A 104 -8.24 2.69 4.25
CA TYR A 104 -7.14 3.64 4.15
C TYR A 104 -6.49 3.63 2.77
N MET A 105 -6.20 2.44 2.22
CA MET A 105 -5.63 2.31 0.88
C MET A 105 -6.57 2.83 -0.22
N ASP A 106 -7.87 2.60 -0.10
CA ASP A 106 -8.85 3.11 -1.07
C ASP A 106 -9.01 4.63 -1.00
N LEU A 107 -8.98 5.21 0.21
CA LEU A 107 -8.96 6.65 0.40
C LEU A 107 -7.68 7.27 -0.17
N LEU A 108 -6.52 6.71 0.15
CA LEU A 108 -5.23 7.16 -0.37
C LEU A 108 -5.19 7.13 -1.91
N LYS A 109 -5.74 6.07 -2.51
CA LYS A 109 -5.88 5.99 -3.98
C LYS A 109 -6.76 7.11 -4.52
N LYS A 110 -7.93 7.34 -3.92
CA LYS A 110 -8.83 8.44 -4.35
C LYS A 110 -8.17 9.80 -4.21
N ASP A 111 -7.53 10.07 -3.07
CA ASP A 111 -6.82 11.33 -2.82
C ASP A 111 -5.68 11.51 -3.82
N SER A 112 -4.94 10.44 -4.15
CA SER A 112 -3.88 10.50 -5.16
C SER A 112 -4.40 10.81 -6.56
N ILE A 113 -5.58 10.28 -6.92
CA ILE A 113 -6.22 10.55 -8.21
C ILE A 113 -6.70 12.01 -8.26
N ILE A 114 -7.35 12.50 -7.19
CA ILE A 114 -7.80 13.89 -7.09
C ILE A 114 -6.60 14.84 -7.18
N LEU A 115 -5.52 14.53 -6.47
CA LEU A 115 -4.29 15.31 -6.54
C LEU A 115 -3.74 15.35 -7.98
N ALA A 116 -3.66 14.20 -8.65
CA ALA A 116 -3.18 14.14 -10.04
C ALA A 116 -4.07 14.95 -10.99
N GLN A 117 -5.40 14.88 -10.82
CA GLN A 117 -6.36 15.69 -11.59
C GLN A 117 -6.14 17.19 -11.38
N ASN A 118 -6.05 17.63 -10.12
CA ASN A 118 -5.81 19.03 -9.79
C ASN A 118 -4.47 19.53 -10.35
N LEU A 119 -3.41 18.71 -10.24
CA LEU A 119 -2.10 19.05 -10.80
C LEU A 119 -2.14 19.14 -12.32
N ASN A 120 -2.91 18.28 -12.98
CA ASN A 120 -3.09 18.32 -14.43
C ASN A 120 -3.86 19.56 -14.88
N GLU A 121 -4.94 19.91 -14.19
CA GLU A 121 -5.73 21.13 -14.45
C GLU A 121 -4.90 22.40 -14.27
N LEU A 122 -3.98 22.41 -13.30
CA LEU A 122 -3.04 23.51 -13.08
C LEU A 122 -1.85 23.52 -14.06
N GLY A 123 -1.74 22.54 -14.96
CA GLY A 123 -0.60 22.38 -15.87
C GLY A 123 0.71 22.01 -15.16
N LEU A 124 0.65 21.59 -13.89
CA LEU A 124 1.80 21.27 -13.05
C LEU A 124 2.21 19.80 -13.12
N LEU A 125 1.31 18.91 -13.58
CA LEU A 125 1.60 17.48 -13.63
C LEU A 125 2.78 17.17 -14.55
N ASP A 126 2.79 17.71 -15.77
CA ASP A 126 3.91 17.56 -16.73
C ASP A 126 5.22 18.16 -16.18
N CYS A 127 5.13 19.27 -15.43
CA CYS A 127 6.30 19.83 -14.74
C CYS A 127 6.86 18.89 -13.67
N ILE A 128 6.00 18.22 -12.89
CA ILE A 128 6.40 17.26 -11.85
C ILE A 128 7.00 16.01 -12.48
N GLU A 129 6.39 15.46 -13.53
CA GLU A 129 6.89 14.29 -14.25
C GLU A 129 8.28 14.55 -14.83
N LYS A 130 8.46 15.65 -15.59
CA LYS A 130 9.76 16.05 -16.13
C LYS A 130 10.80 16.32 -15.04
N SER A 131 10.40 16.93 -13.91
CA SER A 131 11.30 17.17 -12.78
C SER A 131 11.76 15.87 -12.14
N SER A 132 10.87 14.87 -12.02
CA SER A 132 11.20 13.54 -11.51
C SER A 132 12.19 12.81 -12.42
N ASP A 133 11.97 12.86 -13.74
CA ASP A 133 12.88 12.25 -14.72
C ASP A 133 14.26 12.91 -14.71
N ASN A 134 14.31 14.25 -14.64
CA ASN A 134 15.55 15.00 -14.52
C ASN A 134 16.29 14.68 -13.22
N LEU A 135 15.58 14.57 -12.09
CA LEU A 135 16.17 14.15 -10.82
C LEU A 135 16.76 12.74 -10.91
N HIS A 136 16.06 11.82 -11.57
CA HIS A 136 16.57 10.48 -11.80
C HIS A 136 17.82 10.49 -12.69
N ALA A 137 17.82 11.26 -13.77
CA ALA A 137 18.98 11.43 -14.65
C ALA A 137 20.18 12.03 -13.89
N MET A 138 19.97 13.06 -13.06
CA MET A 138 21.01 13.64 -12.19
C MET A 138 21.58 12.60 -11.23
N TYR A 139 20.73 11.78 -10.61
CA TYR A 139 21.19 10.69 -9.74
C TYR A 139 22.06 9.68 -10.49
N MET A 140 21.61 9.24 -11.67
CA MET A 140 22.34 8.27 -12.49
C MET A 140 23.68 8.84 -13.00
N TYR A 141 23.70 10.10 -13.42
CA TYR A 141 24.91 10.81 -13.80
C TYR A 141 25.90 10.88 -12.63
N ASN A 142 25.49 11.42 -11.48
CA ASN A 142 26.37 11.54 -10.31
C ASN A 142 26.96 10.19 -9.89
N LYS A 143 26.15 9.13 -9.91
CA LYS A 143 26.61 7.76 -9.63
C LYS A 143 27.67 7.29 -10.62
N ALA A 144 27.51 7.57 -11.91
CA ALA A 144 28.49 7.20 -12.94
C ALA A 144 29.85 7.90 -12.75
N PHE A 145 29.86 9.11 -12.16
CA PHE A 145 31.07 9.87 -11.83
C PHE A 145 31.56 9.66 -10.39
N GLY A 146 31.13 8.58 -9.73
CA GLY A 146 31.59 8.21 -8.38
C GLY A 146 31.05 9.09 -7.25
N ARG A 147 30.09 9.97 -7.52
CA ARG A 147 29.41 10.79 -6.51
C ARG A 147 28.19 10.04 -5.95
N ASN A 148 28.06 10.02 -4.63
CA ASN A 148 27.00 9.26 -3.94
C ASN A 148 25.93 10.17 -3.32
N TYR A 149 25.33 11.04 -4.14
CA TYR A 149 24.21 11.86 -3.70
C TYR A 149 22.93 11.04 -3.70
N THR A 150 22.18 11.09 -2.60
CA THR A 150 20.86 10.45 -2.53
C THR A 150 19.83 11.23 -3.36
N LYS A 151 18.73 10.58 -3.75
CA LYS A 151 17.65 11.26 -4.49
C LYS A 151 17.03 12.37 -3.65
N GLU A 152 16.90 12.14 -2.34
CA GLU A 152 16.38 13.09 -1.36
C GLU A 152 17.27 14.33 -1.28
N TYR A 153 18.60 14.15 -1.19
CA TYR A 153 19.55 15.26 -1.19
C TYR A 153 19.47 16.09 -2.47
N LEU A 154 19.41 15.42 -3.64
CA LEU A 154 19.31 16.10 -4.93
C LEU A 154 17.99 16.88 -5.06
N LEU A 155 16.88 16.35 -4.54
CA LEU A 155 15.59 17.02 -4.53
C LEU A 155 15.63 18.26 -3.63
N ASP A 156 16.15 18.14 -2.41
CA ASP A 156 16.30 19.26 -1.48
C ASP A 156 17.22 20.35 -2.04
N TRP A 157 18.30 19.95 -2.70
CA TRP A 157 19.21 20.86 -3.40
C TRP A 157 18.49 21.61 -4.54
N LEU A 158 17.72 20.92 -5.38
CA LEU A 158 16.94 21.55 -6.45
C LEU A 158 15.90 22.53 -5.90
N VAL A 159 15.11 22.11 -4.90
CA VAL A 159 14.07 22.96 -4.29
C VAL A 159 14.69 24.19 -3.64
N SER A 160 15.83 24.03 -2.95
CA SER A 160 16.53 25.15 -2.31
C SER A 160 17.05 26.16 -3.33
N ASN A 161 17.66 25.69 -4.43
CA ASN A 161 18.13 26.59 -5.48
C ASN A 161 16.98 27.25 -6.25
N ALA A 162 15.89 26.52 -6.52
CA ALA A 162 14.69 27.10 -7.13
C ALA A 162 14.09 28.22 -6.26
N LYS A 163 14.01 28.02 -4.94
CA LYS A 163 13.56 29.06 -4.00
C LYS A 163 14.45 30.30 -4.01
N LYS A 164 15.78 30.12 -3.98
CA LYS A 164 16.75 31.22 -4.07
C LYS A 164 16.60 32.01 -5.36
N ASN A 165 16.47 31.31 -6.48
CA ASN A 165 16.26 31.94 -7.78
C ASN A 165 14.95 32.75 -7.83
N LEU A 166 13.86 32.19 -7.30
CA LEU A 166 12.56 32.87 -7.22
C LEU A 166 12.59 34.09 -6.29
N SER A 167 13.46 34.12 -5.27
CA SER A 167 13.67 35.28 -4.40
C SER A 167 14.65 36.31 -4.97
N GLY A 168 15.13 36.12 -6.20
CA GLY A 168 16.10 37.03 -6.84
C GLY A 168 17.54 36.87 -6.32
N GLU A 169 17.82 35.85 -5.52
CA GLU A 169 19.18 35.51 -5.15
C GLU A 169 19.87 34.80 -6.32
N LEU A 170 21.13 35.14 -6.56
CA LEU A 170 21.97 34.43 -7.52
C LEU A 170 22.03 32.95 -7.13
N MET A 171 21.58 32.07 -8.02
CA MET A 171 21.84 30.64 -7.87
C MET A 171 23.36 30.44 -7.82
N ALA A 172 23.82 29.53 -6.95
CA ALA A 172 25.20 29.07 -7.04
C ALA A 172 25.43 28.61 -8.48
N GLU A 173 26.48 29.13 -9.12
CA GLU A 173 26.83 28.75 -10.49
C GLU A 173 26.83 27.23 -10.56
N VAL A 174 25.85 26.68 -11.27
CA VAL A 174 25.90 25.29 -11.65
C VAL A 174 27.10 25.23 -12.56
N ILE A 175 28.18 24.62 -12.09
CA ILE A 175 29.35 24.34 -12.91
C ILE A 175 28.89 23.33 -13.96
N TYR A 176 28.34 23.85 -15.05
CA TYR A 176 28.10 23.13 -16.28
C TYR A 176 29.47 23.01 -16.94
N GLU A 177 30.19 21.91 -16.69
CA GLU A 177 31.52 21.68 -17.27
C GLU A 177 31.52 21.66 -18.81
N ASP A 178 30.37 21.74 -19.50
CA ASP A 178 30.28 21.64 -20.97
C ASP A 178 29.37 22.70 -21.66
N ARG A 179 29.02 23.83 -21.05
CA ARG A 179 28.37 24.94 -21.78
C ARG A 179 29.01 26.29 -21.44
N LEU A 180 29.52 26.97 -22.47
CA LEU A 180 30.08 28.32 -22.43
C LEU A 180 29.22 29.23 -21.54
N THR A 181 29.84 29.81 -20.53
CA THR A 181 29.22 30.71 -19.57
C THR A 181 29.14 32.13 -20.13
N ARG A 182 28.35 33.00 -19.49
CA ARG A 182 28.33 34.43 -19.84
C ARG A 182 29.71 35.10 -19.73
N HIS A 183 30.60 34.59 -18.87
CA HIS A 183 31.98 35.09 -18.77
C HIS A 183 32.82 34.74 -20.01
N ASP A 184 32.50 33.65 -20.71
CA ASP A 184 33.22 33.21 -21.91
C ASP A 184 32.81 34.00 -23.17
N ILE A 185 31.64 34.66 -23.15
CA ILE A 185 31.10 35.43 -24.30
C ILE A 185 31.75 36.83 -24.43
N TYR A 186 32.28 37.39 -23.34
CA TYR A 186 32.80 38.77 -23.30
C TYR A 186 34.33 38.86 -23.24
N ASN A 187 35.04 37.74 -23.38
CA ASN A 187 36.51 37.68 -23.38
C ASN A 187 37.11 37.42 -24.78
N ASP A 188 36.32 37.54 -25.85
CA ASP A 188 36.81 37.65 -27.23
C ASP A 188 37.01 39.12 -27.64
#